data_AF-A0A1W4XMF0-F1
#
_entry.id   AF-A0A1W4XMF0-F1
#
_cell.length_a   1.000
_cell.length_b   1.000
_cell.length_c   1.000
_cell.angle_alpha   90.00
_cell.angle_beta   90.00
_cell.angle_gamma   90.00
#
_symmetry.space_group_name_H-M   'P 1'
#
loop_
_entity.id
_entity.type
_entity.pdbx_description
1 polymer ?
#
loop_
_entity_poly.entity_id
_entity_poly.type
_entity_poly.pdbx_seq_one_letter_code
_entity_poly.pdbx_strand_id
1 'polypeptide(L)'
;MSEKKKSIRESLKIIENLDKRLRDIAKRILEEKGIILAELSEDQRKEREAVLRQLEEERKELLRQRDDYMEGVTLDLDQIQMDRRDLLRELTAEIEYETLSIDMMLQAELLMGKKWDEMTLEEKIRALLQLRGLRLTPSGRIQTLSGRFLTLAEVAAMFEGIDLEAMLKELLAEEEKEQKSEDICPIESSIKTESTTSLKASSESSHSSRESVLAGLTSEDVHYLKQTVGRPLIMAIAEITAKQPSDPIHYLGNWLFKYRLNEENDVIQRKELEELIMERERLMKEKLTKMFEEEARACILDAIVRAEERAIQNQIEAELRRIAMETAMLEEEGEGLYDEARDVLGVYNGPPAGQSLL
;
A
#
# COMPACT_ATOMS: atom_id res chain seq x y z
N MET A 1 11.62 0.89 -8.00
CA MET A 1 11.71 2.26 -7.43
C MET A 1 13.13 2.72 -7.04
N SER A 2 13.99 1.87 -6.45
CA SER A 2 15.34 2.29 -6.00
C SER A 2 16.20 2.93 -7.11
N GLU A 3 16.25 2.31 -8.29
CA GLU A 3 17.07 2.78 -9.42
C GLU A 3 16.64 4.15 -9.96
N LYS A 4 15.33 4.39 -10.18
CA LYS A 4 14.82 5.73 -10.55
C LYS A 4 15.24 6.81 -9.52
N LYS A 5 15.12 6.53 -8.22
CA LYS A 5 15.59 7.44 -7.14
C LYS A 5 17.11 7.64 -7.13
N LYS A 6 17.88 6.71 -7.69
CA LYS A 6 19.34 6.81 -7.82
C LYS A 6 19.72 7.67 -9.03
N SER A 7 19.09 7.42 -10.19
CA SER A 7 19.21 8.24 -11.39
C SER A 7 18.92 9.73 -11.10
N ILE A 8 17.80 10.04 -10.43
CA ILE A 8 17.47 11.42 -10.02
C ILE A 8 18.56 12.04 -9.13
N ARG A 9 19.13 11.27 -8.18
CA ARG A 9 20.23 11.75 -7.31
C ARG A 9 21.54 11.95 -8.07
N GLU A 10 21.78 11.24 -9.15
CA GLU A 10 22.95 11.42 -10.03
C GLU A 10 22.74 12.65 -10.94
N SER A 11 21.55 12.83 -11.52
CA SER A 11 21.17 14.03 -12.27
C SER A 11 21.26 15.32 -11.44
N LEU A 12 20.82 15.31 -10.18
CA LEU A 12 20.95 16.45 -9.27
C LEU A 12 22.41 16.85 -9.00
N LYS A 13 23.33 15.88 -8.93
CA LYS A 13 24.78 16.17 -8.79
C LYS A 13 25.37 16.77 -10.06
N ILE A 14 24.88 16.36 -11.23
CA ILE A 14 25.27 16.97 -12.52
C ILE A 14 24.82 18.43 -12.55
N ILE A 15 23.57 18.71 -12.17
CA ILE A 15 23.02 20.08 -12.08
C ILE A 15 23.83 20.94 -11.10
N GLU A 16 24.14 20.44 -9.89
CA GLU A 16 24.94 21.17 -8.90
C GLU A 16 26.36 21.51 -9.40
N ASN A 17 26.97 20.61 -10.17
CA ASN A 17 28.27 20.83 -10.81
C ASN A 17 28.17 21.86 -11.95
N LEU A 18 27.13 21.79 -12.79
CA LEU A 18 26.86 22.80 -13.83
C LEU A 18 26.66 24.19 -13.21
N ASP A 19 25.87 24.30 -12.14
CA ASP A 19 25.67 25.55 -11.40
C ASP A 19 26.99 26.10 -10.80
N LYS A 20 27.87 25.22 -10.32
CA LYS A 20 29.21 25.62 -9.85
C LYS A 20 30.04 26.18 -11.01
N ARG A 21 30.10 25.48 -12.14
CA ARG A 21 30.82 25.95 -13.34
C ARG A 21 30.26 27.28 -13.86
N LEU A 22 28.94 27.46 -13.86
CA LEU A 22 28.27 28.71 -14.23
C LEU A 22 28.66 29.87 -13.30
N ARG A 23 28.75 29.63 -11.98
CA ARG A 23 29.23 30.63 -11.00
C ARG A 23 30.70 31.00 -11.24
N ASP A 24 31.56 30.00 -11.50
CA ASP A 24 32.99 30.22 -11.74
C ASP A 24 33.23 31.00 -13.06
N ILE A 25 32.50 30.68 -14.13
CA ILE A 25 32.54 31.43 -15.41
C ILE A 25 32.04 32.88 -15.21
N ALA A 26 30.91 33.07 -14.51
CA ALA A 26 30.38 34.41 -14.24
C ALA A 26 31.37 35.26 -13.41
N LYS A 27 32.11 34.65 -12.48
CA LYS A 27 33.18 35.32 -11.72
C LYS A 27 34.34 35.73 -12.61
N ARG A 28 34.82 34.85 -13.50
CA ARG A 28 35.88 35.18 -14.48
C ARG A 28 35.48 36.34 -15.40
N ILE A 29 34.25 36.32 -15.93
CA ILE A 29 33.72 37.41 -16.77
C ILE A 29 33.76 38.76 -16.01
N LEU A 30 33.41 38.78 -14.72
CA LEU A 30 33.47 39.98 -13.90
C LEU A 30 34.92 40.47 -13.65
N GLU A 31 35.84 39.53 -13.37
CA GLU A 31 37.26 39.82 -13.15
C GLU A 31 37.92 40.37 -14.43
N GLU A 32 37.74 39.71 -15.57
CA GLU A 32 38.28 40.14 -16.86
C GLU A 32 37.71 41.50 -17.30
N LYS A 33 36.39 41.72 -17.13
CA LYS A 33 35.73 43.00 -17.40
C LYS A 33 36.29 44.13 -16.55
N GLY A 34 36.64 43.87 -15.29
CA GLY A 34 37.33 44.84 -14.42
C GLY A 34 38.68 45.27 -14.97
N ILE A 35 39.48 44.32 -15.47
CA ILE A 35 40.82 44.61 -16.04
C ILE A 35 40.71 45.35 -17.38
N ILE A 36 39.71 45.03 -18.22
CA ILE A 36 39.46 45.72 -19.50
C ILE A 36 39.17 47.22 -19.31
N LEU A 37 38.46 47.58 -18.23
CA LEU A 37 38.12 48.97 -17.92
C LEU A 37 39.30 49.80 -17.39
N ALA A 38 40.40 49.16 -16.95
CA ALA A 38 41.50 49.86 -16.30
C ALA A 38 42.51 50.49 -17.29
N GLU A 39 43.19 49.71 -18.14
CA GLU A 39 44.51 50.16 -18.65
C GLU A 39 45.02 49.54 -19.97
N LEU A 40 44.14 49.05 -20.87
CA LEU A 40 44.54 48.29 -22.07
C LEU A 40 44.55 49.05 -23.41
N SER A 41 45.48 48.66 -24.29
CA SER A 41 45.57 49.09 -25.69
C SER A 41 44.45 48.49 -26.56
N GLU A 42 44.20 49.09 -27.73
CA GLU A 42 43.02 48.75 -28.56
C GLU A 42 43.03 47.31 -29.09
N ASP A 43 44.19 46.76 -29.44
CA ASP A 43 44.29 45.39 -29.96
C ASP A 43 44.10 44.35 -28.85
N GLN A 44 44.62 44.62 -27.64
CA GLN A 44 44.38 43.77 -26.47
C GLN A 44 42.91 43.83 -26.00
N ARG A 45 42.18 44.91 -26.29
CA ARG A 45 40.72 44.97 -26.09
C ARG A 45 39.99 44.06 -27.07
N LYS A 46 40.35 44.06 -28.36
CA LYS A 46 39.71 43.20 -29.39
C LYS A 46 39.90 41.71 -29.09
N GLU A 47 41.11 41.31 -28.68
CA GLU A 47 41.39 39.93 -28.28
C GLU A 47 40.54 39.50 -27.06
N ARG A 48 40.46 40.34 -26.02
CA ARG A 48 39.63 40.05 -24.84
C ARG A 48 38.14 40.12 -25.09
N GLU A 49 37.66 40.98 -25.99
CA GLU A 49 36.27 40.95 -26.45
C GLU A 49 35.91 39.64 -27.15
N ALA A 50 36.83 39.04 -27.92
CA ALA A 50 36.62 37.74 -28.53
C ALA A 50 36.51 36.63 -27.47
N VAL A 51 37.39 36.63 -26.46
CA VAL A 51 37.32 35.70 -25.32
C VAL A 51 36.00 35.85 -24.54
N LEU A 52 35.56 37.08 -24.25
CA LEU A 52 34.28 37.34 -23.58
C LEU A 52 33.08 36.82 -24.39
N ARG A 53 33.06 37.02 -25.72
CA ARG A 53 32.00 36.48 -26.58
C ARG A 53 31.98 34.95 -26.57
N GLN A 54 33.15 34.31 -26.59
CA GLN A 54 33.24 32.85 -26.46
C GLN A 54 32.69 32.36 -25.12
N LEU A 55 33.08 32.98 -24.01
CA LEU A 55 32.58 32.65 -22.67
C LEU A 55 31.07 32.90 -22.53
N GLU A 56 30.52 33.91 -23.21
CA GLU A 56 29.07 34.16 -23.24
C GLU A 56 28.30 33.10 -24.03
N GLU A 57 28.82 32.61 -25.16
CA GLU A 57 28.20 31.49 -25.89
C GLU A 57 28.33 30.17 -25.13
N GLU A 58 29.49 29.86 -24.55
CA GLU A 58 29.67 28.68 -23.67
C GLU A 58 28.69 28.73 -22.48
N ARG A 59 28.46 29.91 -21.89
CA ARG A 59 27.46 30.09 -20.83
C ARG A 59 26.03 29.87 -21.31
N LYS A 60 25.66 30.34 -22.51
CA LYS A 60 24.32 30.11 -23.09
C LYS A 60 24.09 28.62 -23.34
N GLU A 61 25.11 27.93 -23.85
CA GLU A 61 25.01 26.51 -24.16
C GLU A 61 24.89 25.65 -22.89
N LEU A 62 25.67 25.96 -21.84
CA LEU A 62 25.50 25.32 -20.53
C LEU A 62 24.13 25.58 -19.89
N LEU A 63 23.51 26.75 -20.14
CA LEU A 63 22.16 27.05 -19.68
C LEU A 63 21.10 26.21 -20.42
N ARG A 64 21.21 26.06 -21.75
CA ARG A 64 20.34 25.15 -22.52
C ARG A 64 20.43 23.71 -22.01
N GLN A 65 21.65 23.19 -21.88
CA GLN A 65 21.88 21.84 -21.38
C GLN A 65 21.28 21.62 -19.99
N ARG A 66 21.43 22.61 -19.07
CA ARG A 66 20.79 22.57 -17.76
C ARG A 66 19.27 22.51 -17.88
N ASP A 67 18.68 23.34 -18.74
CA ASP A 67 17.23 23.43 -18.90
C ASP A 67 16.65 22.14 -19.52
N ASP A 68 17.32 21.57 -20.52
CA ASP A 68 16.98 20.26 -21.11
C ASP A 68 17.05 19.12 -20.06
N TYR A 69 18.10 19.11 -19.22
CA TYR A 69 18.21 18.16 -18.10
C TYR A 69 17.12 18.34 -17.05
N MET A 70 16.74 19.60 -16.75
CA MET A 70 15.65 19.89 -15.81
C MET A 70 14.30 19.42 -16.35
N GLU A 71 14.02 19.62 -17.64
CA GLU A 71 12.79 19.13 -18.29
C GLU A 71 12.71 17.60 -18.21
N GLY A 72 13.79 16.89 -18.54
CA GLY A 72 13.87 15.44 -18.38
C GLY A 72 13.59 14.96 -16.94
N VAL A 73 14.19 15.61 -15.94
CA VAL A 73 13.95 15.29 -14.52
C VAL A 73 12.50 15.57 -14.09
N THR A 74 11.84 16.59 -14.64
CA THR A 74 10.42 16.85 -14.35
C THR A 74 9.50 15.77 -14.93
N LEU A 75 9.76 15.31 -16.16
CA LEU A 75 9.00 14.22 -16.79
C LEU A 75 9.13 12.90 -16.01
N ASP A 76 10.36 12.56 -15.59
CA ASP A 76 10.61 11.38 -14.74
C ASP A 76 9.87 11.47 -13.39
N LEU A 77 9.82 12.66 -12.79
CA LEU A 77 9.12 12.88 -11.52
C LEU A 77 7.60 12.72 -11.67
N ASP A 78 7.02 13.27 -12.73
CA ASP A 78 5.58 13.15 -13.01
C ASP A 78 5.19 11.70 -13.32
N GLN A 79 6.02 10.95 -14.07
CA GLN A 79 5.81 9.53 -14.28
C GLN A 79 5.85 8.74 -12.96
N ILE A 80 6.81 9.02 -12.06
CA ILE A 80 6.87 8.39 -10.73
C ILE A 80 5.63 8.75 -9.88
N GLN A 81 5.07 9.95 -10.03
CA GLN A 81 3.81 10.34 -9.38
C GLN A 81 2.58 9.67 -10.01
N MET A 82 2.61 9.30 -11.29
CA MET A 82 1.58 8.47 -11.92
C MET A 82 1.70 7.01 -11.43
N ASP A 83 2.88 6.39 -11.58
CA ASP A 83 3.20 5.03 -11.09
C ASP A 83 2.72 4.85 -9.62
N ARG A 84 2.99 5.85 -8.75
CA ARG A 84 2.56 5.84 -7.34
C ARG A 84 1.05 5.96 -7.16
N ARG A 85 0.35 6.74 -7.98
CA ARG A 85 -1.12 6.89 -7.91
C ARG A 85 -1.86 5.64 -8.39
N ASP A 86 -1.30 4.94 -9.36
CA ASP A 86 -1.84 3.65 -9.83
C ASP A 86 -1.66 2.58 -8.76
N LEU A 87 -0.45 2.43 -8.19
CA LEU A 87 -0.18 1.50 -7.09
C LEU A 87 -1.03 1.77 -5.84
N LEU A 88 -1.29 3.05 -5.51
CA LEU A 88 -2.19 3.40 -4.40
C LEU A 88 -3.64 3.00 -4.69
N ARG A 89 -4.12 3.12 -5.95
CA ARG A 89 -5.46 2.67 -6.33
C ARG A 89 -5.59 1.14 -6.22
N GLU A 90 -4.58 0.40 -6.67
CA GLU A 90 -4.51 -1.06 -6.55
C GLU A 90 -4.56 -1.50 -5.08
N LEU A 91 -3.71 -0.94 -4.23
CA LEU A 91 -3.67 -1.25 -2.79
C LEU A 91 -4.97 -0.84 -2.06
N THR A 92 -5.62 0.27 -2.45
CA THR A 92 -6.92 0.66 -1.88
C THR A 92 -8.01 -0.35 -2.24
N ALA A 93 -8.06 -0.82 -3.49
CA ALA A 93 -9.02 -1.84 -3.91
C ALA A 93 -8.79 -3.19 -3.19
N GLU A 94 -7.54 -3.58 -2.97
CA GLU A 94 -7.19 -4.79 -2.20
C GLU A 94 -7.65 -4.68 -0.72
N ILE A 95 -7.42 -3.53 -0.08
CA ILE A 95 -7.90 -3.26 1.29
C ILE A 95 -9.43 -3.23 1.35
N GLU A 96 -10.11 -2.60 0.38
CA GLU A 96 -11.58 -2.58 0.31
C GLU A 96 -12.16 -4.00 0.19
N TYR A 97 -11.53 -4.86 -0.62
CA TYR A 97 -11.89 -6.27 -0.75
C TYR A 97 -11.67 -7.07 0.55
N GLU A 98 -10.51 -6.94 1.19
CA GLU A 98 -10.25 -7.60 2.49
C GLU A 98 -11.24 -7.13 3.57
N THR A 99 -11.54 -5.83 3.61
CA THR A 99 -12.46 -5.25 4.60
C THR A 99 -13.89 -5.79 4.39
N LEU A 100 -14.36 -5.83 3.13
CA LEU A 100 -15.67 -6.40 2.79
C LEU A 100 -15.76 -7.88 3.17
N SER A 101 -14.69 -8.64 2.92
CA SER A 101 -14.59 -10.06 3.29
C SER A 101 -14.69 -10.27 4.81
N ILE A 102 -13.97 -9.46 5.60
CA ILE A 102 -14.01 -9.51 7.07
C ILE A 102 -15.40 -9.14 7.60
N ASP A 103 -16.01 -8.06 7.11
CA ASP A 103 -17.36 -7.65 7.51
C ASP A 103 -18.40 -8.75 7.21
N MET A 104 -18.29 -9.43 6.07
CA MET A 104 -19.14 -10.57 5.73
C MET A 104 -18.94 -11.77 6.67
N MET A 105 -17.70 -12.12 6.99
CA MET A 105 -17.40 -13.20 7.95
C MET A 105 -17.99 -12.88 9.34
N LEU A 106 -17.77 -11.66 9.83
CA LEU A 106 -18.23 -11.21 11.14
C LEU A 106 -19.77 -11.19 11.21
N GLN A 107 -20.42 -10.69 10.16
CA GLN A 107 -21.88 -10.60 10.10
C GLN A 107 -22.54 -11.98 9.95
N ALA A 108 -21.88 -12.95 9.29
CA ALA A 108 -22.35 -14.33 9.24
C ALA A 108 -22.20 -15.06 10.59
N GLU A 109 -21.08 -14.87 11.30
CA GLU A 109 -20.88 -15.41 12.66
C GLU A 109 -21.94 -14.85 13.63
N LEU A 110 -22.23 -13.54 13.55
CA LEU A 110 -23.29 -12.88 14.32
C LEU A 110 -24.71 -13.42 14.01
N LEU A 111 -25.01 -13.76 12.76
CA LEU A 111 -26.33 -14.24 12.35
C LEU A 111 -26.57 -15.72 12.68
N MET A 112 -25.53 -16.56 12.65
CA MET A 112 -25.64 -18.02 12.74
C MET A 112 -25.14 -18.61 14.06
N GLY A 113 -24.35 -17.87 14.85
CA GLY A 113 -23.77 -18.35 16.11
C GLY A 113 -22.75 -19.50 15.94
N LYS A 114 -22.28 -19.70 14.71
CA LYS A 114 -21.24 -20.65 14.29
C LYS A 114 -20.10 -19.88 13.64
N LYS A 115 -18.88 -20.39 13.70
CA LYS A 115 -17.77 -19.85 12.91
C LYS A 115 -18.01 -20.08 11.43
N TRP A 116 -17.58 -19.13 10.60
CA TRP A 116 -17.70 -19.25 9.13
C TRP A 116 -17.09 -20.55 8.60
N ASP A 117 -15.94 -20.98 9.10
CA ASP A 117 -15.27 -22.20 8.65
C ASP A 117 -16.05 -23.49 8.98
N GLU A 118 -16.91 -23.45 10.00
CA GLU A 118 -17.75 -24.58 10.44
C GLU A 118 -19.10 -24.64 9.68
N MET A 119 -19.43 -23.62 8.88
CA MET A 119 -20.67 -23.56 8.11
C MET A 119 -20.56 -24.34 6.79
N THR A 120 -21.61 -25.08 6.43
CA THR A 120 -21.71 -25.72 5.11
C THR A 120 -21.80 -24.68 3.99
N LEU A 121 -21.52 -25.08 2.74
CA LEU A 121 -21.64 -24.19 1.58
C LEU A 121 -23.04 -23.58 1.48
N GLU A 122 -24.09 -24.38 1.72
CA GLU A 122 -25.48 -23.90 1.74
C GLU A 122 -25.75 -22.92 2.89
N GLU A 123 -25.24 -23.18 4.09
CA GLU A 123 -25.36 -22.26 5.23
C GLU A 123 -24.69 -20.91 4.93
N LYS A 124 -23.50 -20.94 4.30
CA LYS A 124 -22.79 -19.74 3.83
C LYS A 124 -23.62 -18.96 2.81
N ILE A 125 -24.06 -19.61 1.73
CA ILE A 125 -24.86 -18.96 0.68
C ILE A 125 -26.17 -18.39 1.25
N ARG A 126 -26.86 -19.11 2.16
CA ARG A 126 -28.06 -18.58 2.81
C ARG A 126 -27.76 -17.33 3.65
N ALA A 127 -26.69 -17.32 4.44
CA ALA A 127 -26.29 -16.14 5.22
C ALA A 127 -25.98 -14.93 4.32
N LEU A 128 -25.25 -15.14 3.21
CA LEU A 128 -24.93 -14.08 2.24
C LEU A 128 -26.18 -13.50 1.56
N LEU A 129 -27.10 -14.36 1.12
CA LEU A 129 -28.36 -13.93 0.53
C LEU A 129 -29.22 -13.16 1.54
N GLN A 130 -29.30 -13.65 2.78
CA GLN A 130 -30.09 -13.04 3.86
C GLN A 130 -29.57 -11.65 4.23
N LEU A 131 -28.24 -11.43 4.18
CA LEU A 131 -27.57 -10.13 4.33
C LEU A 131 -28.16 -9.04 3.42
N ARG A 132 -28.55 -9.40 2.18
CA ARG A 132 -29.09 -8.50 1.16
C ARG A 132 -30.62 -8.55 1.05
N GLY A 133 -31.32 -9.19 1.99
CA GLY A 133 -32.78 -9.34 1.93
C GLY A 133 -33.24 -10.28 0.80
N LEU A 134 -32.44 -11.29 0.49
CA LEU A 134 -32.75 -12.37 -0.43
C LEU A 134 -32.92 -13.68 0.35
N ARG A 135 -33.72 -14.61 -0.17
CA ARG A 135 -33.84 -15.98 0.34
C ARG A 135 -33.59 -16.98 -0.78
N LEU A 136 -32.90 -18.07 -0.46
CA LEU A 136 -32.89 -19.26 -1.29
C LEU A 136 -34.19 -20.04 -1.02
N THR A 137 -34.88 -20.46 -2.08
CA THR A 137 -36.06 -21.33 -1.96
C THR A 137 -35.64 -22.80 -2.06
N PRO A 138 -36.44 -23.77 -1.58
CA PRO A 138 -36.17 -25.21 -1.72
C PRO A 138 -36.13 -25.73 -3.18
N SER A 139 -36.21 -24.84 -4.17
CA SER A 139 -36.13 -25.14 -5.60
C SER A 139 -34.84 -24.59 -6.24
N GLY A 140 -33.83 -24.27 -5.43
CA GLY A 140 -32.60 -23.58 -5.85
C GLY A 140 -32.78 -22.12 -6.32
N ARG A 141 -34.02 -21.61 -6.39
CA ARG A 141 -34.30 -20.26 -6.91
C ARG A 141 -34.14 -19.19 -5.83
N ILE A 142 -33.51 -18.08 -6.19
CA ILE A 142 -33.30 -16.92 -5.32
C ILE A 142 -34.50 -15.97 -5.44
N GLN A 143 -35.02 -15.53 -4.30
CA GLN A 143 -36.21 -14.70 -4.20
C GLN A 143 -35.98 -13.53 -3.24
N THR A 144 -36.35 -12.33 -3.66
CA THR A 144 -36.36 -11.12 -2.80
C THR A 144 -37.42 -11.22 -1.69
N LEU A 145 -37.28 -10.45 -0.61
CA LEU A 145 -38.33 -10.32 0.43
C LEU A 145 -39.71 -9.89 -0.11
N SER A 146 -39.78 -9.19 -1.25
CA SER A 146 -41.03 -8.82 -1.92
C SER A 146 -41.64 -9.93 -2.79
N GLY A 147 -40.98 -11.09 -2.88
CA GLY A 147 -41.46 -12.25 -3.63
C GLY A 147 -41.02 -12.31 -5.10
N ARG A 148 -40.33 -11.29 -5.64
CA ARG A 148 -39.74 -11.36 -6.99
C ARG A 148 -38.56 -12.34 -7.00
N PHE A 149 -38.58 -13.27 -7.96
CA PHE A 149 -37.43 -14.11 -8.28
C PHE A 149 -36.36 -13.33 -9.04
N LEU A 150 -35.09 -13.63 -8.77
CA LEU A 150 -33.93 -13.05 -9.46
C LEU A 150 -33.23 -14.13 -10.29
N THR A 151 -32.63 -13.70 -11.40
CA THR A 151 -31.70 -14.49 -12.20
C THR A 151 -30.31 -14.52 -11.55
N LEU A 152 -29.50 -15.54 -11.85
CA LEU A 152 -28.13 -15.63 -11.32
C LEU A 152 -27.28 -14.41 -11.70
N ALA A 153 -27.46 -13.86 -12.90
CA ALA A 153 -26.76 -12.65 -13.35
C ALA A 153 -27.17 -11.39 -12.57
N GLU A 154 -28.46 -11.21 -12.26
CA GLU A 154 -28.91 -10.13 -11.37
C GLU A 154 -28.31 -10.26 -9.98
N VAL A 155 -28.22 -11.49 -9.44
CA VAL A 155 -27.62 -11.72 -8.11
C VAL A 155 -26.11 -11.49 -8.14
N ALA A 156 -25.38 -11.99 -9.14
CA ALA A 156 -23.94 -11.77 -9.27
C ALA A 156 -23.59 -10.26 -9.28
N ALA A 157 -24.38 -9.44 -9.99
CA ALA A 157 -24.22 -7.98 -9.98
C ALA A 157 -24.54 -7.31 -8.63
N MET A 158 -25.23 -7.99 -7.69
CA MET A 158 -25.47 -7.49 -6.32
C MET A 158 -24.34 -7.84 -5.34
N PHE A 159 -23.43 -8.74 -5.74
CA PHE A 159 -22.31 -9.26 -4.95
C PHE A 159 -20.98 -9.12 -5.71
N GLU A 160 -20.76 -7.98 -6.39
CA GLU A 160 -19.47 -7.69 -7.05
C GLU A 160 -18.29 -7.92 -6.10
N GLY A 161 -17.29 -8.66 -6.58
CA GLY A 161 -16.12 -9.10 -5.81
C GLY A 161 -16.21 -10.52 -5.24
N ILE A 162 -17.41 -11.08 -5.06
CA ILE A 162 -17.59 -12.42 -4.47
C ILE A 162 -18.02 -13.39 -5.57
N ASP A 163 -17.32 -14.51 -5.73
CA ASP A 163 -17.66 -15.54 -6.73
C ASP A 163 -18.84 -16.42 -6.27
N LEU A 164 -19.95 -15.76 -5.95
CA LEU A 164 -21.20 -16.39 -5.54
C LEU A 164 -21.79 -17.25 -6.68
N GLU A 165 -21.45 -16.94 -7.93
CA GLU A 165 -21.84 -17.75 -9.08
C GLU A 165 -21.13 -19.11 -9.09
N ALA A 166 -19.83 -19.18 -8.77
CA ALA A 166 -19.14 -20.45 -8.55
C ALA A 166 -19.74 -21.23 -7.37
N MET A 167 -19.97 -20.58 -6.22
CA MET A 167 -20.57 -21.22 -5.04
C MET A 167 -21.98 -21.79 -5.33
N LEU A 168 -22.82 -21.07 -6.06
CA LEU A 168 -24.16 -21.53 -6.45
C LEU A 168 -24.11 -22.68 -7.47
N LYS A 169 -23.15 -22.66 -8.41
CA LYS A 169 -22.94 -23.76 -9.36
C LYS A 169 -22.44 -25.03 -8.68
N GLU A 170 -21.54 -24.91 -7.72
CA GLU A 170 -21.05 -26.03 -6.92
C GLU A 170 -22.19 -26.70 -6.17
N LEU A 171 -23.04 -25.91 -5.50
CA LEU A 171 -24.19 -26.42 -4.74
C LEU A 171 -25.22 -27.14 -5.63
N LEU A 172 -25.58 -26.56 -6.78
CA LEU A 172 -26.46 -27.22 -7.76
C LEU A 172 -25.85 -28.52 -8.31
N ALA A 173 -24.53 -28.59 -8.44
CA ALA A 173 -23.81 -29.80 -8.87
C ALA A 173 -23.68 -30.87 -7.77
N GLU A 174 -24.02 -30.57 -6.51
CA GLU A 174 -24.19 -31.55 -5.44
C GLU A 174 -25.61 -32.14 -5.46
N GLU A 175 -26.66 -31.31 -5.60
CA GLU A 175 -28.06 -31.77 -5.74
C GLU A 175 -28.24 -32.76 -6.92
N GLU A 176 -27.60 -32.49 -8.08
CA GLU A 176 -27.64 -33.37 -9.25
C GLU A 176 -26.94 -34.74 -9.07
N LYS A 177 -26.14 -34.91 -8.00
CA LYS A 177 -25.52 -36.19 -7.64
C LYS A 177 -26.43 -36.98 -6.70
N GLU A 178 -27.01 -36.33 -5.70
CA GLU A 178 -27.90 -36.98 -4.74
C GLU A 178 -29.20 -37.50 -5.38
N GLN A 179 -29.77 -36.76 -6.34
CA GLN A 179 -30.95 -37.21 -7.10
C GLN A 179 -30.70 -38.43 -8.00
N LYS A 180 -29.45 -38.87 -8.21
CA LYS A 180 -29.13 -40.11 -8.92
C LYS A 180 -28.98 -41.33 -8.00
N SER A 181 -29.07 -41.14 -6.69
CA SER A 181 -28.99 -42.21 -5.68
C SER A 181 -30.32 -42.61 -5.03
N GLU A 182 -31.39 -41.83 -5.17
CA GLU A 182 -32.65 -42.04 -4.45
C GLU A 182 -33.82 -42.52 -5.33
N ASP A 183 -33.67 -43.71 -5.91
CA ASP A 183 -34.78 -44.49 -6.47
C ASP A 183 -34.98 -45.75 -5.60
N ILE A 184 -35.66 -45.66 -4.44
CA ILE A 184 -36.31 -46.78 -3.71
C ILE A 184 -37.25 -46.28 -2.57
N CYS A 185 -38.50 -46.78 -2.61
CA CYS A 185 -39.52 -46.84 -1.55
C CYS A 185 -40.17 -45.55 -0.96
N PRO A 186 -41.50 -45.36 -1.15
CA PRO A 186 -42.31 -44.39 -0.41
C PRO A 186 -42.99 -45.00 0.83
N ILE A 187 -43.03 -44.28 1.96
CA ILE A 187 -43.90 -44.56 3.11
C ILE A 187 -44.55 -43.27 3.61
N GLU A 188 -45.88 -43.28 3.70
CA GLU A 188 -46.70 -42.21 4.29
C GLU A 188 -46.66 -42.26 5.83
N SER A 189 -46.78 -41.11 6.51
CA SER A 189 -47.98 -40.83 7.34
C SER A 189 -47.89 -39.56 8.23
N SER A 190 -48.95 -38.75 8.12
CA SER A 190 -49.66 -38.02 9.19
C SER A 190 -48.93 -37.63 10.49
N ILE A 191 -48.80 -36.31 10.72
CA ILE A 191 -48.69 -35.72 12.06
C ILE A 191 -49.96 -34.88 12.34
N LYS A 192 -50.60 -35.14 13.49
CA LYS A 192 -51.80 -34.41 13.94
C LYS A 192 -51.44 -33.17 14.76
N THR A 193 -52.28 -32.14 14.62
CA THR A 193 -52.38 -30.96 15.48
C THR A 193 -53.13 -31.26 16.78
N GLU A 194 -52.65 -30.81 17.95
CA GLU A 194 -53.37 -30.59 19.24
C GLU A 194 -52.34 -30.13 20.31
N SER A 195 -52.60 -29.29 21.33
CA SER A 195 -53.66 -28.27 21.47
C SER A 195 -53.34 -27.20 22.56
N THR A 196 -54.06 -26.07 22.47
CA THR A 196 -54.22 -24.92 23.42
C THR A 196 -54.25 -25.20 24.93
N THR A 197 -53.75 -24.27 25.76
CA THR A 197 -54.25 -24.03 27.14
C THR A 197 -54.32 -22.52 27.46
N SER A 198 -55.30 -22.13 28.30
CA SER A 198 -55.65 -20.72 28.61
C SER A 198 -56.10 -20.59 30.07
N LEU A 199 -55.50 -19.67 30.83
CA LEU A 199 -55.87 -19.22 32.20
C LEU A 199 -55.24 -17.84 32.48
N LYS A 200 -55.67 -16.98 33.42
CA LYS A 200 -56.99 -16.56 33.97
C LYS A 200 -56.75 -15.40 35.00
N ALA A 201 -57.78 -14.60 35.33
CA ALA A 201 -57.84 -13.56 36.41
C ALA A 201 -57.06 -12.24 36.11
N SER A 202 -57.57 -11.01 36.34
CA SER A 202 -58.28 -10.38 37.49
C SER A 202 -57.34 -10.11 38.70
N SER A 203 -57.34 -8.96 39.39
CA SER A 203 -58.09 -7.67 39.30
C SER A 203 -57.51 -6.65 40.31
N GLU A 204 -57.86 -5.35 40.18
CA GLU A 204 -57.92 -4.32 41.26
C GLU A 204 -56.63 -3.99 42.07
N SER A 205 -56.03 -2.80 41.92
CA SER A 205 -56.41 -1.48 42.45
C SER A 205 -56.19 -1.24 43.96
N SER A 206 -55.29 -0.32 44.30
CA SER A 206 -55.24 0.41 45.59
C SER A 206 -54.41 1.69 45.45
N HIS A 207 -55.06 2.86 45.44
CA HIS A 207 -54.40 4.15 45.67
C HIS A 207 -54.58 4.56 47.14
N SER A 208 -53.50 4.74 47.89
CA SER A 208 -53.38 5.68 49.03
C SER A 208 -51.94 5.72 49.56
N SER A 209 -51.56 6.77 50.29
CA SER A 209 -50.29 6.92 51.02
C SER A 209 -49.01 7.07 50.16
N ARG A 210 -48.83 8.20 49.46
CA ARG A 210 -47.59 8.49 48.70
C ARG A 210 -46.93 9.85 48.96
N GLU A 211 -47.38 10.60 49.96
CA GLU A 211 -47.02 12.03 50.12
C GLU A 211 -46.13 12.35 51.35
N SER A 212 -45.67 11.32 52.07
CA SER A 212 -44.84 11.45 53.29
C SER A 212 -43.34 11.15 53.06
N VAL A 213 -42.97 10.47 51.97
CA VAL A 213 -41.59 9.97 51.75
C VAL A 213 -40.69 10.99 51.02
N LEU A 214 -41.27 11.96 50.32
CA LEU A 214 -40.52 12.94 49.52
C LEU A 214 -39.85 14.06 50.34
N ALA A 215 -40.20 14.21 51.62
CA ALA A 215 -39.69 15.28 52.49
C ALA A 215 -38.22 15.13 52.92
N GLY A 216 -37.52 14.08 52.48
CA GLY A 216 -36.15 13.74 52.91
C GLY A 216 -35.10 13.61 51.80
N LEU A 217 -35.44 13.75 50.51
CA LEU A 217 -34.43 13.74 49.45
C LEU A 217 -33.84 15.14 49.25
N THR A 218 -32.52 15.24 49.34
CA THR A 218 -31.79 16.47 49.02
C THR A 218 -31.66 16.65 47.49
N SER A 219 -31.28 17.85 47.05
CA SER A 219 -30.98 18.08 45.63
C SER A 219 -29.80 17.23 45.11
N GLU A 220 -28.90 16.78 46.01
CA GLU A 220 -27.74 15.97 45.65
C GLU A 220 -28.16 14.50 45.44
N ASP A 221 -29.06 13.97 46.27
CA ASP A 221 -29.63 12.63 46.11
C ASP A 221 -30.34 12.47 44.76
N VAL A 222 -31.12 13.49 44.37
CA VAL A 222 -31.81 13.52 43.07
C VAL A 222 -30.81 13.55 41.91
N HIS A 223 -29.71 14.29 42.03
CA HIS A 223 -28.65 14.31 41.02
C HIS A 223 -27.95 12.95 40.92
N TYR A 224 -27.55 12.37 42.06
CA TYR A 224 -26.90 11.07 42.14
C TYR A 224 -27.75 9.95 41.53
N LEU A 225 -29.04 9.89 41.87
CA LEU A 225 -29.98 8.91 41.31
C LEU A 225 -30.16 9.11 39.80
N LYS A 226 -30.27 10.36 39.33
CA LYS A 226 -30.39 10.67 37.90
C LYS A 226 -29.14 10.22 37.11
N GLN A 227 -27.95 10.37 37.69
CA GLN A 227 -26.69 10.02 37.05
C GLN A 227 -26.39 8.52 37.08
N THR A 228 -26.68 7.83 38.18
CA THR A 228 -26.34 6.40 38.35
C THR A 228 -27.41 5.44 37.85
N VAL A 229 -28.69 5.68 38.18
CA VAL A 229 -29.79 4.76 37.85
C VAL A 229 -30.81 5.37 36.88
N GLY A 230 -30.79 6.68 36.65
CA GLY A 230 -31.78 7.37 35.81
C GLY A 230 -31.85 6.83 34.38
N ARG A 231 -30.70 6.71 33.68
CA ARG A 231 -30.65 6.17 32.32
C ARG A 231 -31.15 4.71 32.22
N PRO A 232 -30.59 3.74 32.97
CA PRO A 232 -31.06 2.36 32.87
C PRO A 232 -32.52 2.20 33.31
N LEU A 233 -32.99 2.95 34.32
CA LEU A 233 -34.39 2.89 34.76
C LEU A 233 -35.36 3.41 33.69
N ILE A 234 -35.03 4.51 33.00
CA ILE A 234 -35.85 5.04 31.89
C ILE A 234 -35.91 4.01 30.74
N MET A 235 -34.79 3.42 30.37
CA MET A 235 -34.72 2.40 29.30
C MET A 235 -35.50 1.13 29.68
N ALA A 236 -35.37 0.65 30.92
CA ALA A 236 -36.11 -0.50 31.42
C ALA A 236 -37.63 -0.24 31.42
N ILE A 237 -38.07 0.93 31.87
CA ILE A 237 -39.50 1.31 31.88
C ILE A 237 -40.04 1.41 30.44
N ALA A 238 -39.29 2.01 29.52
CA ALA A 238 -39.67 2.05 28.11
C ALA A 238 -39.86 0.63 27.53
N GLU A 239 -38.95 -0.29 27.82
CA GLU A 239 -39.06 -1.68 27.35
C GLU A 239 -40.20 -2.46 28.03
N ILE A 240 -40.42 -2.27 29.34
CA ILE A 240 -41.56 -2.86 30.09
C ILE A 240 -42.89 -2.35 29.54
N THR A 241 -43.02 -1.06 29.25
CA THR A 241 -44.25 -0.49 28.67
C THR A 241 -44.53 -1.00 27.26
N ALA A 242 -43.48 -1.30 26.47
CA ALA A 242 -43.61 -1.88 25.14
C ALA A 242 -43.94 -3.38 25.16
N LYS A 243 -43.32 -4.16 26.07
CA LYS A 243 -43.48 -5.63 26.13
C LYS A 243 -44.63 -6.12 27.01
N GLN A 244 -45.08 -5.30 27.97
CA GLN A 244 -46.12 -5.61 28.96
C GLN A 244 -45.95 -7.01 29.60
N PRO A 245 -44.79 -7.30 30.23
CA PRO A 245 -44.52 -8.59 30.86
C PRO A 245 -45.50 -8.87 32.02
N SER A 246 -45.85 -10.15 32.21
CA SER A 246 -46.79 -10.60 33.24
C SER A 246 -46.35 -10.25 34.68
N ASP A 247 -45.04 -10.17 34.92
CA ASP A 247 -44.45 -9.61 36.15
C ASP A 247 -43.45 -8.49 35.78
N PRO A 248 -43.87 -7.21 35.84
CA PRO A 248 -43.00 -6.09 35.50
C PRO A 248 -41.93 -5.81 36.56
N ILE A 249 -42.10 -6.25 37.81
CA ILE A 249 -41.13 -6.03 38.89
C ILE A 249 -39.97 -7.01 38.74
N HIS A 250 -40.28 -8.29 38.53
CA HIS A 250 -39.26 -9.31 38.25
C HIS A 250 -38.54 -9.02 36.91
N TYR A 251 -39.27 -8.58 35.88
CA TYR A 251 -38.66 -8.16 34.61
C TYR A 251 -37.68 -7.00 34.81
N LEU A 252 -38.06 -5.98 35.58
CA LEU A 252 -37.19 -4.83 35.88
C LEU A 252 -35.89 -5.25 36.57
N GLY A 253 -35.96 -6.14 37.55
CA GLY A 253 -34.78 -6.67 38.25
C GLY A 253 -33.80 -7.37 37.29
N ASN A 254 -34.31 -8.29 36.46
CA ASN A 254 -33.52 -9.02 35.47
C ASN A 254 -32.94 -8.08 34.39
N TRP A 255 -33.72 -7.07 33.96
CA TRP A 255 -33.27 -6.08 32.98
C TRP A 255 -32.12 -5.23 33.51
N LEU A 256 -32.24 -4.70 34.74
CA LEU A 256 -31.20 -3.88 35.37
C LEU A 256 -29.91 -4.69 35.63
N PHE A 257 -30.05 -5.95 36.02
CA PHE A 257 -28.91 -6.87 36.15
C PHE A 257 -28.20 -7.08 34.81
N LYS A 258 -28.96 -7.36 33.73
CA LYS A 258 -28.41 -7.52 32.39
C LYS A 258 -27.77 -6.23 31.86
N TYR A 259 -28.38 -5.08 32.09
CA TYR A 259 -27.81 -3.78 31.69
C TYR A 259 -26.43 -3.57 32.31
N ARG A 260 -26.29 -3.82 33.61
CA ARG A 260 -25.00 -3.68 34.30
C ARG A 260 -23.95 -4.64 33.75
N LEU A 261 -24.32 -5.92 33.54
CA LEU A 261 -23.40 -6.92 32.99
C LEU A 261 -22.95 -6.57 31.56
N ASN A 262 -23.85 -6.00 30.76
CA ASN A 262 -23.51 -5.46 29.45
C ASN A 262 -22.57 -4.24 29.57
N GLU A 263 -22.82 -3.30 30.48
CA GLU A 263 -21.96 -2.12 30.67
C GLU A 263 -20.54 -2.50 31.15
N GLU A 264 -20.42 -3.49 32.03
CA GLU A 264 -19.13 -4.06 32.45
C GLU A 264 -18.40 -4.72 31.26
N ASN A 265 -19.11 -5.50 30.42
CA ASN A 265 -18.56 -6.09 29.20
C ASN A 265 -18.15 -5.04 28.16
N ASP A 266 -18.98 -4.01 27.91
CA ASP A 266 -18.69 -2.92 26.97
C ASP A 266 -17.44 -2.12 27.38
N VAL A 267 -17.12 -2.05 28.67
CA VAL A 267 -15.89 -1.44 29.19
C VAL A 267 -14.69 -2.35 28.97
N ILE A 268 -14.84 -3.66 29.16
CA ILE A 268 -13.78 -4.64 28.90
C ILE A 268 -13.44 -4.67 27.40
N GLN A 269 -14.44 -4.84 26.53
CA GLN A 269 -14.27 -4.88 25.07
C GLN A 269 -13.63 -3.59 24.52
N ARG A 270 -13.98 -2.41 25.06
CA ARG A 270 -13.33 -1.15 24.66
C ARG A 270 -11.85 -1.10 25.02
N LYS A 271 -11.45 -1.65 26.19
CA LYS A 271 -10.04 -1.74 26.58
C LYS A 271 -9.29 -2.75 25.72
N GLU A 272 -9.85 -3.93 25.50
CA GLU A 272 -9.27 -4.96 24.63
C GLU A 272 -9.06 -4.43 23.20
N LEU A 273 -10.05 -3.68 22.67
CA LEU A 273 -9.93 -3.03 21.37
C LEU A 273 -8.84 -1.94 21.34
N GLU A 274 -8.74 -1.11 22.39
CA GLU A 274 -7.70 -0.08 22.52
C GLU A 274 -6.29 -0.72 22.61
N GLU A 275 -6.14 -1.80 23.37
CA GLU A 275 -4.91 -2.58 23.48
C GLU A 275 -4.51 -3.22 22.13
N LEU A 276 -5.47 -3.82 21.41
CA LEU A 276 -5.24 -4.37 20.07
C LEU A 276 -4.85 -3.30 19.04
N ILE A 277 -5.43 -2.11 19.11
CA ILE A 277 -5.05 -0.97 18.24
C ILE A 277 -3.61 -0.54 18.54
N MET A 278 -3.27 -0.31 19.81
CA MET A 278 -1.90 0.07 20.21
C MET A 278 -0.86 -0.97 19.78
N GLU A 279 -1.16 -2.26 19.93
CA GLU A 279 -0.25 -3.34 19.53
C GLU A 279 -0.11 -3.42 17.99
N ARG A 280 -1.21 -3.23 17.24
CA ARG A 280 -1.16 -3.17 15.77
C ARG A 280 -0.31 -1.99 15.28
N GLU A 281 -0.44 -0.81 15.91
CA GLU A 281 0.40 0.36 15.59
C GLU A 281 1.88 0.11 15.93
N ARG A 282 2.17 -0.51 17.08
CA ARG A 282 3.54 -0.92 17.46
C ARG A 282 4.17 -1.83 16.41
N LEU A 283 3.46 -2.90 16.03
CA LEU A 283 3.93 -3.86 15.03
C LEU A 283 4.11 -3.23 13.64
N MET A 284 3.20 -2.34 13.20
CA MET A 284 3.37 -1.59 11.95
C MET A 284 4.61 -0.69 11.99
N LYS A 285 4.85 0.01 13.10
CA LYS A 285 6.03 0.85 13.29
C LYS A 285 7.32 0.05 13.26
N GLU A 286 7.38 -1.09 13.94
CA GLU A 286 8.54 -1.99 13.94
C GLU A 286 8.81 -2.63 12.57
N LYS A 287 7.75 -3.00 11.83
CA LYS A 287 7.86 -3.48 10.45
C LYS A 287 8.43 -2.38 9.54
N LEU A 288 7.96 -1.15 9.69
CA LEU A 288 8.44 0.00 8.91
C LEU A 288 9.91 0.33 9.21
N THR A 289 10.34 0.31 10.48
CA THR A 289 11.76 0.54 10.82
C THR A 289 12.66 -0.56 10.27
N LYS A 290 12.25 -1.83 10.33
CA LYS A 290 13.00 -2.96 9.72
C LYS A 290 13.15 -2.79 8.20
N MET A 291 12.07 -2.45 7.51
CA MET A 291 12.11 -2.17 6.06
C MET A 291 13.10 -1.05 5.71
N PHE A 292 13.14 0.04 6.49
CA PHE A 292 14.11 1.13 6.26
C PHE A 292 15.55 0.72 6.59
N GLU A 293 15.78 -0.07 7.64
CA GLU A 293 17.10 -0.63 7.94
C GLU A 293 17.59 -1.56 6.83
N GLU A 294 16.71 -2.39 6.27
CA GLU A 294 17.02 -3.30 5.16
C GLU A 294 17.31 -2.54 3.86
N GLU A 295 16.51 -1.52 3.50
CA GLU A 295 16.78 -0.65 2.33
C GLU A 295 18.11 0.11 2.51
N ALA A 296 18.42 0.59 3.72
CA ALA A 296 19.68 1.26 4.02
C ALA A 296 20.89 0.30 3.93
N ARG A 297 20.78 -0.92 4.48
CA ARG A 297 21.83 -1.96 4.37
C ARG A 297 22.07 -2.34 2.90
N ALA A 298 21.02 -2.54 2.12
CA ALA A 298 21.14 -2.83 0.69
C ALA A 298 21.82 -1.69 -0.08
N CYS A 299 21.47 -0.43 0.23
CA CYS A 299 22.10 0.74 -0.40
C CYS A 299 23.59 0.88 -0.02
N ILE A 300 24.00 0.51 1.20
CA ILE A 300 25.40 0.50 1.62
C ILE A 300 26.18 -0.59 0.89
N LEU A 301 25.61 -1.80 0.76
CA LEU A 301 26.24 -2.91 0.03
C LEU A 301 26.45 -2.57 -1.46
N ASP A 302 25.45 -2.03 -2.15
CA ASP A 302 25.58 -1.55 -3.54
C ASP A 302 26.61 -0.41 -3.69
N ALA A 303 26.76 0.44 -2.67
CA ALA A 303 27.80 1.48 -2.67
C ALA A 303 29.22 0.91 -2.48
N ILE A 304 29.38 -0.15 -1.67
CA ILE A 304 30.66 -0.85 -1.48
C ILE A 304 31.06 -1.57 -2.78
N VAL A 305 30.16 -2.39 -3.34
CA VAL A 305 30.42 -3.14 -4.58
C VAL A 305 30.85 -2.20 -5.72
N ARG A 306 30.15 -1.09 -5.92
CA ARG A 306 30.53 -0.08 -6.94
C ARG A 306 31.83 0.67 -6.63
N ALA A 307 32.27 0.72 -5.39
CA ALA A 307 33.56 1.29 -5.03
C ALA A 307 34.69 0.30 -5.33
N GLU A 308 34.48 -0.99 -5.04
CA GLU A 308 35.40 -2.08 -5.37
C GLU A 308 35.56 -2.27 -6.89
N GLU A 309 34.46 -2.28 -7.65
CA GLU A 309 34.46 -2.34 -9.12
C GLU A 309 35.32 -1.21 -9.73
N ARG A 310 35.16 0.03 -9.25
CA ARG A 310 35.98 1.17 -9.70
C ARG A 310 37.43 1.05 -9.27
N ALA A 311 37.72 0.53 -8.08
CA ALA A 311 39.09 0.31 -7.62
C ALA A 311 39.80 -0.71 -8.52
N ILE A 312 39.13 -1.81 -8.86
CA ILE A 312 39.61 -2.83 -9.80
C ILE A 312 39.80 -2.23 -11.19
N GLN A 313 38.83 -1.47 -11.70
CA GLN A 313 38.91 -0.85 -13.03
C GLN A 313 40.05 0.17 -13.13
N ASN A 314 40.24 1.00 -12.10
CA ASN A 314 41.38 1.93 -12.02
C ASN A 314 42.72 1.19 -11.94
N GLN A 315 42.79 0.05 -11.24
CA GLN A 315 44.00 -0.78 -11.18
C GLN A 315 44.33 -1.39 -12.55
N ILE A 316 43.32 -1.92 -13.26
CA ILE A 316 43.48 -2.43 -14.62
C ILE A 316 43.96 -1.32 -15.56
N GLU A 317 43.37 -0.12 -15.49
CA GLU A 317 43.78 1.00 -16.33
C GLU A 317 45.22 1.45 -16.02
N ALA A 318 45.63 1.46 -14.74
CA ALA A 318 46.99 1.80 -14.35
C ALA A 318 48.02 0.79 -14.89
N GLU A 319 47.75 -0.51 -14.80
CA GLU A 319 48.62 -1.55 -15.37
C GLU A 319 48.64 -1.49 -16.91
N LEU A 320 47.51 -1.24 -17.58
CA LEU A 320 47.46 -1.05 -19.04
C LEU A 320 48.31 0.15 -19.49
N ARG A 321 48.23 1.29 -18.78
CA ARG A 321 49.09 2.46 -19.05
C ARG A 321 50.57 2.14 -18.83
N ARG A 322 50.89 1.37 -17.78
CA ARG A 322 52.26 0.94 -17.51
C ARG A 322 52.81 0.05 -18.63
N ILE A 323 52.05 -0.97 -19.05
CA ILE A 323 52.42 -1.84 -20.16
C ILE A 323 52.62 -1.02 -21.44
N ALA A 324 51.72 -0.08 -21.74
CA ALA A 324 51.84 0.79 -22.92
C ALA A 324 53.10 1.67 -22.91
N MET A 325 53.53 2.17 -21.74
CA MET A 325 54.80 2.88 -21.58
C MET A 325 56.01 1.95 -21.75
N GLU A 326 55.97 0.75 -21.16
CA GLU A 326 57.03 -0.26 -21.31
C GLU A 326 57.18 -0.71 -22.78
N THR A 327 56.08 -0.88 -23.52
CA THR A 327 56.14 -1.21 -24.97
C THR A 327 56.67 -0.05 -25.80
N ALA A 328 56.29 1.20 -25.51
CA ALA A 328 56.77 2.36 -26.26
C ALA A 328 58.29 2.56 -26.13
N MET A 329 58.86 2.37 -24.94
CA MET A 329 60.32 2.44 -24.77
C MET A 329 61.05 1.31 -25.52
N LEU A 330 60.47 0.10 -25.57
CA LEU A 330 61.05 -1.01 -26.34
C LEU A 330 60.99 -0.79 -27.86
N GLU A 331 59.98 -0.06 -28.35
CA GLU A 331 59.90 0.37 -29.75
C GLU A 331 60.97 1.43 -30.06
N GLU A 332 61.16 2.44 -29.20
CA GLU A 332 62.22 3.46 -29.36
C GLU A 332 63.65 2.85 -29.29
N GLU A 333 63.91 1.93 -28.35
CA GLU A 333 65.19 1.20 -28.28
C GLU A 333 65.41 0.31 -29.52
N GLY A 334 64.33 -0.26 -30.06
CA GLY A 334 64.34 -1.05 -31.29
C GLY A 334 64.72 -0.23 -32.52
N GLU A 335 64.10 0.94 -32.72
CA GLU A 335 64.41 1.83 -33.85
C GLU A 335 65.87 2.31 -33.82
N GLY A 336 66.39 2.68 -32.64
CA GLY A 336 67.79 3.07 -32.47
C GLY A 336 68.78 1.98 -32.92
N LEU A 337 68.50 0.71 -32.61
CA LEU A 337 69.30 -0.44 -33.05
C LEU A 337 69.22 -0.67 -34.57
N TYR A 338 68.08 -0.40 -35.21
CA TYR A 338 67.96 -0.53 -36.67
C TYR A 338 68.73 0.56 -37.42
N ASP A 339 68.70 1.80 -36.95
CA ASP A 339 69.46 2.89 -37.56
C ASP A 339 70.98 2.74 -37.31
N GLU A 340 71.41 2.30 -36.12
CA GLU A 340 72.82 2.01 -35.84
C GLU A 340 73.34 0.83 -36.70
N ALA A 341 72.54 -0.22 -36.88
CA ALA A 341 72.88 -1.33 -37.79
C ALA A 341 72.93 -0.88 -39.27
N ARG A 342 72.11 0.10 -39.66
CA ARG A 342 72.07 0.65 -41.02
C ARG A 342 73.31 1.48 -41.34
N ASP A 343 73.79 2.29 -40.40
CA ASP A 343 75.04 3.04 -40.55
C ASP A 343 76.27 2.12 -40.54
N VAL A 344 76.26 1.04 -39.75
CA VAL A 344 77.39 0.07 -39.70
C VAL A 344 77.48 -0.80 -40.96
N LEU A 345 76.35 -1.22 -41.55
CA LEU A 345 76.34 -2.08 -42.74
C LEU A 345 76.44 -1.31 -44.06
N GLY A 346 76.05 -0.03 -44.07
CA GLY A 346 76.03 0.81 -45.26
C GLY A 346 75.00 0.38 -46.31
N VAL A 347 74.87 1.18 -47.38
CA VAL A 347 73.96 0.86 -48.48
C VAL A 347 74.53 -0.31 -49.29
N TYR A 348 74.07 -1.53 -48.98
CA TYR A 348 74.44 -2.73 -49.73
C TYR A 348 73.87 -2.67 -51.15
N ASN A 349 74.66 -2.14 -52.08
CA ASN A 349 74.43 -2.25 -53.51
C ASN A 349 74.65 -3.70 -53.95
N GLY A 350 73.67 -4.56 -53.66
CA GLY A 350 73.64 -5.93 -54.13
C GLY A 350 73.72 -5.98 -55.67
N PRO A 351 74.32 -7.05 -56.24
CA PRO A 351 74.49 -7.15 -57.68
C PRO A 351 73.13 -7.07 -58.40
N PRO A 352 73.02 -6.30 -59.49
CA PRO A 352 71.74 -6.07 -60.15
C PRO A 352 71.15 -7.40 -60.65
N ALA A 353 69.94 -7.70 -60.20
CA ALA A 353 69.20 -8.91 -60.55
C ALA A 353 68.81 -8.91 -62.04
N GLY A 354 69.74 -9.32 -62.91
CA GLY A 354 69.58 -9.27 -64.36
C GLY A 354 70.62 -10.00 -65.21
N GLN A 355 71.54 -10.76 -64.61
CA GLN A 355 72.46 -11.64 -65.35
C GLN A 355 72.27 -13.11 -64.97
N SER A 356 71.12 -13.66 -65.39
CA SER A 356 70.95 -15.10 -65.52
C SER A 356 71.82 -15.58 -66.69
N LEU A 357 72.96 -16.20 -66.38
CA LEU A 357 73.82 -16.83 -67.38
C LEU A 357 73.12 -18.02 -68.04
N LEU A 358 73.22 -18.07 -69.37
CA LEU A 358 72.92 -19.22 -70.23
C LEU A 358 74.08 -20.22 -70.23
#